data_AF-A0A0C1K1T6-F1
#
_entry.id   AF-A0A0C1K1T6-F1
#
_cell.length_a   1.000
_cell.length_b   1.000
_cell.length_c   1.000
_cell.angle_alpha   90.00
_cell.angle_beta   90.00
_cell.angle_gamma   90.00
#
_symmetry.space_group_name_H-M   'P 1'
#
loop_
_entity.id
_entity.type
_entity.pdbx_description
1 polymer ?
#
loop_
_entity_poly.entity_id
_entity_poly.type
_entity_poly.pdbx_seq_one_letter_code
_entity_poly.pdbx_strand_id
1 'polypeptide(L)'
;MKFDKIEKLDDERFRRLTGVKRGTFDKMVQILQQADAAKKIKGGRKYKLRLEDMLLMTLEYIREYRTYFHISQSYGISESSAYKAVKWIEDTLIKHPDFALPGRKELLKNDTEYEVILVDATETPIERPKKNKSAIIQGKRKNIP
;
A
#
# COMPACT_ATOMS: atom_id res chain seq x y z
N MET A 1 19.82 8.93 -2.79
CA MET A 1 18.67 8.32 -2.06
C MET A 1 18.64 6.82 -2.38
N LYS A 2 17.63 6.05 -1.94
CA LYS A 2 17.63 4.58 -2.03
C LYS A 2 17.43 4.10 -3.47
N PHE A 3 16.60 4.82 -4.23
CA PHE A 3 16.28 4.52 -5.62
C PHE A 3 17.51 4.52 -6.54
N ASP A 4 18.48 5.43 -6.35
CA ASP A 4 19.68 5.54 -7.24
C ASP A 4 20.54 4.27 -7.23
N LYS A 5 20.44 3.44 -6.18
CA LYS A 5 21.11 2.14 -6.10
C LYS A 5 20.33 1.05 -6.84
N ILE A 6 19.00 1.14 -6.80
CA ILE A 6 18.07 0.17 -7.37
C ILE A 6 17.90 0.41 -8.88
N GLU A 7 17.99 1.66 -9.32
CA GLU A 7 17.94 2.05 -10.73
C GLU A 7 19.03 1.37 -11.56
N LYS A 8 20.15 0.97 -10.94
CA LYS A 8 21.26 0.26 -11.62
C LYS A 8 21.09 -1.26 -11.70
N LEU A 9 20.03 -1.81 -11.12
CA LEU A 9 19.78 -3.25 -11.17
C LEU A 9 19.32 -3.68 -12.56
N ASP A 10 19.54 -4.95 -12.90
CA ASP A 10 18.87 -5.54 -14.06
C ASP A 10 17.34 -5.57 -13.89
N ASP A 11 16.60 -5.60 -14.99
CA ASP A 11 15.13 -5.55 -15.01
C ASP A 11 14.49 -6.68 -14.22
N GLU A 12 15.05 -7.89 -14.27
CA GLU A 12 14.54 -9.03 -13.52
C GLU A 12 14.73 -8.83 -12.02
N ARG A 13 15.91 -8.34 -11.62
CA ARG A 13 16.23 -8.03 -10.22
C ARG A 13 15.39 -6.88 -9.69
N PHE A 14 15.17 -5.85 -10.51
CA PHE A 14 14.30 -4.73 -10.19
C PHE A 14 12.87 -5.20 -9.92
N ARG A 15 12.32 -6.04 -10.80
CA ARG A 15 10.97 -6.62 -10.63
C ARG A 15 10.88 -7.52 -9.41
N ARG A 16 11.91 -8.33 -9.14
CA ARG A 16 11.95 -9.19 -7.94
C ARG A 16 11.96 -8.36 -6.66
N LEU A 17 12.67 -7.24 -6.64
CA LEU A 17 12.75 -6.36 -5.48
C LEU A 17 11.46 -5.55 -5.28
N THR A 18 11.02 -4.82 -6.30
CA THR A 18 9.91 -3.85 -6.21
C THR A 18 8.53 -4.48 -6.40
N GLY A 19 8.47 -5.66 -7.03
CA GLY A 19 7.23 -6.32 -7.41
C GLY A 19 6.63 -5.83 -8.75
N VAL A 20 7.18 -4.79 -9.37
CA VAL A 20 6.66 -4.18 -10.60
C VAL A 20 7.72 -4.14 -11.70
N LYS A 21 7.28 -4.16 -12.97
CA LYS A 21 8.19 -3.95 -14.11
C LYS A 21 8.63 -2.47 -14.13
N ARG A 22 9.85 -2.18 -14.61
CA ARG A 22 10.36 -0.80 -14.73
C ARG A 22 9.40 0.12 -15.49
N GLY A 23 8.95 -0.29 -16.66
CA GLY A 23 8.01 0.52 -17.44
C GLY A 23 6.69 0.81 -16.71
N THR A 24 6.26 -0.07 -15.78
CA THR A 24 5.09 0.20 -14.92
C THR A 24 5.46 1.19 -13.81
N PHE A 25 6.63 1.03 -13.20
CA PHE A 25 7.14 1.95 -12.18
C PHE A 25 7.27 3.38 -12.73
N ASP A 26 7.85 3.53 -13.93
CA ASP A 26 8.03 4.85 -14.55
C ASP A 26 6.68 5.52 -14.83
N LYS A 27 5.68 4.76 -15.30
CA LYS A 27 4.30 5.25 -15.47
C LYS A 27 3.69 5.71 -14.14
N MET A 28 3.86 4.93 -13.06
CA MET A 28 3.40 5.32 -11.73
C MET A 28 4.05 6.65 -11.28
N VAL A 29 5.35 6.80 -11.48
CA VAL A 29 6.07 8.03 -11.15
C VAL A 29 5.55 9.21 -11.96
N GLN A 30 5.30 9.06 -13.26
CA GLN A 30 4.73 10.12 -14.11
C GLN A 30 3.36 10.58 -13.60
N ILE A 31 2.48 9.66 -13.23
CA ILE A 31 1.16 9.96 -12.67
C ILE A 31 1.31 10.72 -11.34
N LEU A 32 2.22 10.28 -10.47
CA LEU A 32 2.48 10.93 -9.19
C LEU A 32 3.08 12.34 -9.37
N GLN A 33 3.94 12.54 -10.36
CA GLN A 33 4.50 13.85 -10.69
C GLN A 33 3.41 14.84 -11.13
N GLN A 34 2.49 14.41 -11.99
CA GLN A 34 1.34 15.22 -12.41
C GLN A 34 0.43 15.57 -11.23
N ALA A 35 0.13 14.60 -10.36
CA ALA A 35 -0.69 14.81 -9.17
C ALA A 35 -0.01 15.75 -8.15
N ASP A 36 1.30 15.62 -7.94
CA ASP A 36 2.07 16.50 -7.07
C ASP A 36 2.15 17.92 -7.61
N ALA A 37 2.33 18.08 -8.93
CA ALA A 37 2.29 19.39 -9.58
C ALA A 37 0.93 20.08 -9.38
N ALA A 38 -0.17 19.36 -9.62
CA ALA A 38 -1.53 19.89 -9.40
C ALA A 38 -1.78 20.27 -7.93
N LYS A 39 -1.24 19.51 -6.99
CA LYS A 39 -1.32 19.80 -5.55
C LYS A 39 -0.52 21.05 -5.18
N LYS A 40 0.68 21.21 -5.74
CA LYS A 40 1.58 22.34 -5.45
C LYS A 40 1.04 23.69 -5.94
N ILE A 41 0.18 23.70 -6.97
CA ILE A 41 -0.53 24.93 -7.39
C ILE A 41 -1.33 25.53 -6.21
N LYS A 42 -1.91 24.67 -5.36
CA LYS A 42 -2.67 25.10 -4.17
C LYS A 42 -1.78 25.41 -2.95
N GLY A 43 -0.45 25.34 -3.12
CA GLY A 43 0.52 25.44 -2.04
C GLY A 43 0.71 24.14 -1.25
N GLY A 44 1.76 24.08 -0.44
CA GLY A 44 2.01 22.94 0.43
C GLY A 44 3.48 22.74 0.80
N ARG A 45 3.70 21.91 1.81
CA ARG A 45 5.04 21.53 2.27
C ARG A 45 5.70 20.57 1.28
N LYS A 46 6.97 20.80 0.96
CA LYS A 46 7.80 19.89 0.17
C LYS A 46 8.06 18.59 0.94
N TYR A 47 8.01 17.45 0.24
CA TYR A 47 8.42 16.16 0.79
C TYR A 47 9.93 16.13 1.03
N LYS A 48 10.36 15.39 2.06
CA LYS A 48 11.79 15.16 2.35
C LYS A 48 12.42 14.17 1.37
N LEU A 49 11.62 13.18 0.93
CA LEU A 49 12.01 12.17 -0.05
C LEU A 49 11.56 12.61 -1.45
N ARG A 50 12.26 12.12 -2.48
CA ARG A 50 11.78 12.22 -3.87
C ARG A 50 10.59 11.28 -4.09
N LEU A 51 9.85 11.52 -5.17
CA LEU A 51 8.66 10.73 -5.51
C LEU A 51 9.00 9.26 -5.78
N GLU A 52 10.14 9.00 -6.42
CA GLU A 52 10.62 7.65 -6.72
C GLU A 52 10.92 6.87 -5.44
N ASP A 53 11.57 7.52 -4.46
CA ASP A 53 11.87 6.91 -3.17
C ASP A 53 10.60 6.71 -2.32
N MET A 54 9.61 7.62 -2.42
CA MET A 54 8.31 7.44 -1.78
C MET A 54 7.53 6.29 -2.40
N LEU A 55 7.53 6.17 -3.74
CA LEU A 55 6.88 5.05 -4.43
C LEU A 55 7.53 3.72 -4.05
N LEU A 56 8.86 3.66 -4.03
CA LEU A 56 9.59 2.47 -3.59
C LEU A 56 9.22 2.09 -2.15
N MET A 57 9.14 3.07 -1.26
CA MET A 57 8.72 2.85 0.13
C MET A 57 7.31 2.26 0.23
N THR A 58 6.37 2.76 -0.58
CA THR A 58 5.00 2.21 -0.67
C THR A 58 4.99 0.78 -1.20
N LEU A 59 5.79 0.48 -2.22
CA LEU A 59 5.88 -0.87 -2.77
C LEU A 59 6.48 -1.86 -1.75
N GLU A 60 7.49 -1.45 -0.99
CA GLU A 60 8.04 -2.25 0.12
C GLU A 60 6.99 -2.50 1.22
N TYR A 61 6.20 -1.49 1.56
CA TYR A 61 5.09 -1.64 2.50
C TYR A 61 4.07 -2.69 2.03
N ILE A 62 3.61 -2.60 0.77
CA ILE A 62 2.62 -3.53 0.22
C ILE A 62 3.16 -4.96 0.12
N ARG A 63 4.45 -5.12 -0.19
CA ARG A 63 5.09 -6.43 -0.38
C ARG A 63 5.42 -7.13 0.93
N GLU A 64 5.91 -6.40 1.91
CA GLU A 64 6.50 -6.97 3.12
C GLU A 64 5.67 -6.70 4.38
N TYR A 65 4.64 -5.85 4.28
CA TYR A 65 3.77 -5.44 5.40
C TYR A 65 4.56 -4.98 6.64
N ARG A 66 5.76 -4.42 6.45
CA ARG A 66 6.59 -3.89 7.53
C ARG A 66 5.86 -2.74 8.24
N THR A 67 6.10 -2.59 9.54
CA THR A 67 5.52 -1.48 10.32
C THR A 67 6.00 -0.12 9.79
N TYR A 68 5.14 0.90 9.88
CA TYR A 68 5.51 2.25 9.48
C TYR A 68 6.71 2.77 10.27
N PHE A 69 6.84 2.40 11.55
CA PHE A 69 8.04 2.67 12.33
C PHE A 69 9.30 2.13 11.64
N HIS A 70 9.34 0.84 11.28
CA HIS A 70 10.52 0.23 10.66
C HIS A 70 10.86 0.85 9.29
N ILE A 71 9.84 1.09 8.48
CA ILE A 71 10.00 1.76 7.18
C ILE A 71 10.54 3.18 7.39
N SER A 72 9.98 3.93 8.33
CA SER A 72 10.38 5.30 8.60
C SER A 72 11.85 5.41 9.03
N GLN A 73 12.35 4.44 9.82
CA GLN A 73 13.77 4.35 10.17
C GLN A 73 14.65 4.06 8.95
N SER A 74 14.23 3.13 8.09
CA SER A 74 14.97 2.75 6.87
C SER A 74 15.14 3.92 5.88
N TYR A 75 14.15 4.82 5.82
CA TYR A 75 14.15 5.98 4.92
C TYR A 75 14.49 7.31 5.62
N GLY A 76 14.73 7.31 6.93
CA GLY A 76 15.09 8.51 7.70
C GLY A 76 13.99 9.58 7.76
N ILE A 77 12.72 9.16 7.85
CA ILE A 77 11.55 10.03 7.99
C ILE A 77 10.78 9.73 9.29
N SER A 78 9.80 10.55 9.66
CA SER A 78 8.91 10.22 10.77
C SER A 78 7.89 9.15 10.38
N GLU A 79 7.44 8.34 11.33
CA GLU A 79 6.39 7.33 11.12
C GLU A 79 5.11 7.93 10.51
N SER A 80 4.69 9.09 11.03
CA SER A 80 3.54 9.83 10.51
C SER A 80 3.74 10.31 9.07
N SER A 81 4.97 10.64 8.67
CA SER A 81 5.28 11.03 7.29
C SER A 81 5.26 9.83 6.36
N ALA A 82 5.76 8.67 6.83
CA ALA A 82 5.70 7.41 6.08
C ALA A 82 4.24 7.02 5.79
N TYR A 83 3.39 7.01 6.82
CA TYR A 83 1.96 6.73 6.67
C TYR A 83 1.29 7.66 5.65
N LYS A 84 1.48 8.98 5.79
CA LYS A 84 0.87 9.97 4.88
C LYS A 84 1.35 9.82 3.44
N ALA A 85 2.63 9.49 3.25
CA ALA A 85 3.23 9.24 1.94
C ALA A 85 2.62 8.00 1.27
N VAL A 86 2.59 6.87 1.99
CA VAL A 86 1.98 5.62 1.51
C VAL A 86 0.52 5.85 1.13
N LYS A 87 -0.26 6.42 2.06
CA LYS A 87 -1.68 6.66 1.85
C LYS A 87 -1.95 7.55 0.64
N TRP A 88 -1.17 8.62 0.46
CA TRP A 88 -1.31 9.51 -0.68
C TRP A 88 -0.98 8.83 -2.00
N ILE A 89 0.07 8.01 -2.05
CA ILE A 89 0.46 7.27 -3.25
C ILE A 89 -0.63 6.26 -3.62
N GLU A 90 -1.10 5.45 -2.66
CA GLU A 90 -2.18 4.50 -2.86
C GLU A 90 -3.43 5.18 -3.41
N ASP A 91 -3.90 6.24 -2.74
CA ASP A 91 -5.13 6.94 -3.13
C ASP A 91 -4.99 7.60 -4.51
N THR A 92 -3.80 8.03 -4.90
CA THR A 92 -3.56 8.65 -6.21
C THR A 92 -3.55 7.60 -7.32
N LEU A 93 -2.86 6.48 -7.11
CA LEU A 93 -2.76 5.41 -8.11
C LEU A 93 -4.09 4.68 -8.29
N ILE A 94 -4.82 4.38 -7.21
CA ILE A 94 -6.13 3.68 -7.27
C ILE A 94 -7.17 4.50 -8.04
N LYS A 95 -7.10 5.83 -7.98
CA LYS A 95 -8.04 6.71 -8.70
C LYS A 95 -7.69 6.88 -10.18
N HIS A 96 -6.47 6.51 -10.59
CA HIS A 96 -6.04 6.69 -11.96
C HIS A 96 -6.63 5.58 -12.86
N PRO A 97 -7.22 5.91 -14.03
CA PRO A 97 -7.86 4.92 -14.90
C PRO A 97 -6.91 3.80 -15.36
N ASP A 98 -5.62 4.10 -15.59
CA ASP A 98 -4.63 3.10 -16.02
C ASP A 98 -4.40 1.95 -15.02
N PHE A 99 -4.71 2.18 -13.74
CA PHE A 99 -4.60 1.18 -12.68
C PHE A 99 -5.97 0.77 -12.13
N ALA A 100 -7.06 1.27 -12.71
CA ALA A 100 -8.39 0.83 -12.39
C ALA A 100 -8.59 -0.59 -12.91
N LEU A 101 -9.07 -1.48 -12.03
CA LEU A 101 -9.49 -2.80 -12.47
C LEU A 101 -10.75 -2.66 -13.34
N PRO A 102 -10.82 -3.37 -14.48
CA PRO A 102 -12.03 -3.39 -15.28
C PRO A 102 -13.17 -4.00 -14.47
N GLY A 103 -14.41 -3.70 -14.87
CA GLY A 103 -15.58 -4.16 -14.12
C GLY A 103 -15.61 -5.68 -13.98
N ARG A 104 -16.24 -6.21 -12.92
CA ARG A 104 -16.32 -7.67 -12.66
C ARG A 104 -16.77 -8.49 -13.88
N LYS A 105 -17.66 -7.92 -14.71
CA LYS A 105 -18.16 -8.55 -15.94
C LYS A 105 -17.14 -8.55 -17.09
N GLU A 106 -16.24 -7.58 -17.16
CA GLU A 106 -15.16 -7.52 -18.16
C GLU A 106 -14.01 -8.46 -17.80
N LEU A 107 -13.71 -8.60 -16.50
CA LEU A 107 -12.77 -9.61 -16.00
C LEU A 107 -13.18 -11.04 -16.40
N LEU A 108 -14.49 -11.33 -16.45
CA LEU A 108 -15.03 -12.62 -16.89
C LEU A 108 -15.01 -12.83 -18.41
N LYS A 109 -14.82 -11.76 -19.21
CA LYS A 109 -14.86 -11.81 -20.68
C LYS A 109 -13.49 -11.94 -21.31
N ASN A 110 -12.44 -11.47 -20.63
CA ASN A 110 -11.09 -11.54 -21.15
C ASN A 110 -10.53 -12.94 -20.94
N ASP A 111 -10.26 -13.64 -22.05
CA ASP A 111 -9.64 -14.98 -22.17
C ASP A 111 -8.14 -14.97 -21.80
N THR A 112 -7.77 -14.11 -20.87
CA THR A 112 -6.42 -14.03 -20.30
C THR A 112 -6.34 -15.07 -19.20
N GLU A 113 -5.41 -16.01 -19.33
CA GLU A 113 -5.08 -16.99 -18.28
C GLU A 113 -4.62 -16.25 -17.02
N TYR A 114 -5.53 -16.02 -16.08
CA TYR A 114 -5.17 -15.59 -14.74
C TYR A 114 -5.03 -16.83 -13.86
N GLU A 115 -3.94 -16.92 -13.09
CA GLU A 115 -3.80 -17.92 -12.03
C GLU A 115 -4.79 -17.58 -10.89
N VAL A 116 -5.98 -18.17 -10.95
CA VAL A 116 -6.97 -18.07 -9.88
C VAL A 116 -6.50 -18.97 -8.73
N ILE A 117 -5.81 -18.39 -7.75
CA ILE A 117 -5.54 -19.08 -6.49
C ILE A 117 -6.83 -19.06 -5.67
N LEU A 118 -7.61 -20.13 -5.77
CA LEU A 118 -8.76 -20.36 -4.91
C LEU A 118 -8.23 -20.73 -3.51
N VAL A 119 -8.10 -19.72 -2.63
CA VAL A 119 -7.75 -19.97 -1.23
C VAL A 119 -9.00 -20.51 -0.55
N ASP A 120 -9.09 -21.83 -0.43
CA ASP A 120 -10.07 -22.48 0.43
C ASP A 120 -9.71 -22.16 1.88
N ALA A 121 -10.35 -21.11 2.42
CA ALA A 121 -10.36 -20.88 3.84
C ALA A 121 -11.33 -21.92 4.42
N THR A 122 -10.84 -23.14 4.66
CA THR A 122 -11.59 -24.12 5.44
C THR A 122 -11.87 -23.49 6.80
N GLU A 123 -13.08 -22.99 7.00
CA GLU A 123 -13.56 -22.60 8.31
C GLU A 123 -13.56 -23.89 9.15
N THR A 124 -12.54 -24.07 9.98
CA THR A 124 -12.60 -25.10 11.02
C THR A 124 -13.83 -24.76 11.86
N PRO A 125 -14.79 -25.69 12.06
CA PRO A 125 -15.95 -25.41 12.86
C PRO A 125 -15.51 -25.13 14.30
N ILE A 126 -15.36 -23.86 14.65
CA ILE A 126 -15.14 -23.42 16.02
C ILE A 126 -16.52 -23.28 16.65
N GLU A 127 -16.69 -23.79 17.86
CA GLU A 127 -17.92 -23.58 18.59
C GLU A 127 -18.12 -22.07 18.82
N ARG A 128 -19.17 -21.52 18.21
CA ARG A 128 -19.57 -20.13 18.45
C ARG A 128 -19.71 -19.94 19.96
N PRO A 129 -19.01 -18.97 20.59
CA PRO A 129 -19.15 -18.71 22.01
C PRO A 129 -20.63 -18.50 22.34
N LYS A 130 -21.23 -19.42 23.11
CA LYS A 130 -22.62 -19.30 23.54
C LYS A 130 -22.74 -18.04 24.40
N LYS A 131 -23.66 -17.15 24.02
CA LYS A 131 -23.97 -15.95 24.81
C LYS A 131 -24.57 -16.37 26.15
N ASN A 132 -23.73 -16.48 27.17
CA ASN A 132 -24.20 -16.57 28.54
C ASN A 132 -24.42 -15.16 29.07
N LYS A 133 -25.61 -14.88 29.61
CA LYS A 133 -25.96 -13.58 30.21
C LYS A 133 -24.98 -13.14 31.31
N SER A 134 -24.17 -14.06 31.85
CA SER A 134 -23.17 -13.81 32.89
C SER A 134 -21.86 -13.19 32.40
N ALA A 135 -21.53 -13.28 31.11
CA ALA A 135 -20.23 -12.82 30.58
C ALA A 135 -20.26 -11.37 30.04
N ILE A 136 -21.42 -10.72 30.01
CA ILE A 136 -21.51 -9.27 29.77
C ILE A 136 -21.30 -8.56 31.11
N ILE A 137 -20.11 -8.68 31.69
CA ILE A 137 -19.67 -7.70 32.66
C ILE A 137 -19.26 -6.49 31.82
N GLN A 138 -20.20 -5.58 31.56
CA GLN A 138 -19.81 -4.21 31.36
C GLN A 138 -19.06 -3.82 32.63
N GLY A 139 -17.74 -3.59 32.52
CA GLY A 139 -16.98 -3.02 33.62
C GLY A 139 -17.65 -1.72 34.03
N LYS A 140 -18.49 -1.75 35.07
CA LYS A 140 -18.92 -0.53 35.76
C LYS A 140 -17.62 0.17 36.14
N ARG A 141 -17.39 1.37 35.59
CA ARG A 141 -16.36 2.27 36.10
C ARG A 141 -16.67 2.47 37.59
N LYS A 142 -15.97 1.73 38.44
CA LYS A 142 -15.89 2.05 39.87
C LYS A 142 -14.93 3.23 39.95
N ASN A 143 -15.47 4.34 40.46
CA ASN A 143 -14.78 5.51 40.99
C ASN A 143 -13.25 5.46 40.89
N ILE A 144 -12.70 6.28 40.00
CA ILE A 144 -11.31 6.70 40.08
C ILE A 144 -11.28 7.74 41.23
N PRO A 145 -10.36 7.62 42.22
CA PRO A 145 -10.13 8.64 43.25
C PRO A 145 -9.79 10.01 42.66
#